data_AF-A0A2A4IUC5-F1
#
_entry.id   AF-A0A2A4IUC5-F1
#
_cell.length_a   1.000
_cell.length_b   1.000
_cell.length_c   1.000
_cell.angle_alpha   90.00
_cell.angle_beta   90.00
_cell.angle_gamma   90.00
#
_symmetry.space_group_name_H-M   'P 1'
#
loop_
_entity.id
_entity.type
_entity.pdbx_description
1 polymer ?
#
loop_
_entity_poly.entity_id
_entity_poly.type
_entity_poly.pdbx_seq_one_letter_code
_entity_poly.pdbx_strand_id
1 'polypeptide(L)'
;MHTNAGFLGEDGLVGHADFCVNGGRLQPGCKGHVMRIARCSHFMSSCYFAASVRKKRRLVGIPCDSTCPKERGHWGIRFDRKAVMLGEDVPDSARGMYCISFEHNEDCPFD
;
A
#
# COMPACT_ATOMS: atom_id res chain seq x y z
N MET A 1 1.61 6.39 -0.75
CA MET A 1 1.01 5.04 -0.79
C MET A 1 1.40 4.40 -2.10
N HIS A 2 1.85 3.15 -2.04
CA HIS A 2 2.43 2.41 -3.13
C HIS A 2 1.57 1.18 -3.41
N THR A 3 1.00 1.14 -4.62
CA THR A 3 0.17 0.02 -5.09
C THR A 3 0.57 -0.45 -6.50
N ASN A 4 1.34 0.35 -7.24
CA ASN A 4 1.97 -0.03 -8.52
C ASN A 4 3.40 0.51 -8.68
N ALA A 5 4.19 0.40 -7.62
CA ALA A 5 5.58 0.83 -7.52
C ALA A 5 6.48 0.23 -8.61
N GLY A 6 7.30 1.08 -9.22
CA GLY A 6 8.25 0.72 -10.27
C GLY A 6 7.62 0.42 -11.63
N PHE A 7 6.35 0.78 -11.85
CA PHE A 7 5.73 0.75 -13.17
C PHE A 7 4.99 2.07 -13.49
N LEU A 8 3.75 2.27 -12.98
CA LEU A 8 3.07 3.57 -13.05
C LEU A 8 3.24 4.40 -11.76
N GLY A 9 3.67 3.78 -10.66
CA GLY A 9 3.93 4.44 -9.39
C GLY A 9 5.42 4.49 -9.04
N GLU A 10 5.75 5.37 -8.09
CA GLU A 10 7.09 5.51 -7.49
C GLU A 10 7.49 4.26 -6.68
N ASP A 11 8.78 3.90 -6.63
CA ASP A 11 9.31 2.73 -5.89
C ASP A 11 10.04 3.14 -4.60
N GLY A 12 10.48 4.39 -4.50
CA GLY A 12 11.23 4.94 -3.38
C GLY A 12 10.38 5.53 -2.24
N LEU A 13 11.09 5.88 -1.16
CA LEU A 13 10.58 6.72 -0.08
C LEU A 13 10.51 8.17 -0.54
N VAL A 14 9.29 8.70 -0.66
CA VAL A 14 9.05 10.09 -1.09
C VAL A 14 8.24 10.91 -0.09
N GLY A 15 7.67 10.26 0.92
CA GLY A 15 6.94 10.91 2.00
C GLY A 15 7.67 10.84 3.34
N HIS A 16 7.08 11.49 4.34
CA HIS A 16 7.45 11.24 5.73
C HIS A 16 7.11 9.80 6.12
N ALA A 17 5.88 9.36 5.81
CA ALA A 17 5.42 8.00 5.98
C ALA A 17 4.92 7.47 4.62
N ASP A 18 5.51 6.39 4.17
CA ASP A 18 5.14 5.69 2.96
C ASP A 18 4.48 4.36 3.31
N PHE A 19 3.46 3.96 2.54
CA PHE A 19 2.72 2.73 2.79
C PHE A 19 2.72 1.83 1.55
N CYS A 20 3.30 0.64 1.64
CA CYS A 20 3.24 -0.39 0.61
C CYS A 20 2.11 -1.37 0.92
N VAL A 21 1.07 -1.37 0.08
CA VAL A 21 -0.07 -2.28 0.25
C VAL A 21 0.14 -3.51 -0.64
N ASN A 22 0.04 -4.71 -0.07
CA ASN A 22 0.18 -5.99 -0.76
C ASN A 22 1.48 -6.10 -1.59
N GLY A 23 2.61 -5.69 -1.01
CA GLY A 23 3.90 -5.67 -1.71
C GLY A 23 4.08 -4.49 -2.69
N GLY A 24 3.07 -3.64 -2.82
CA GLY A 24 3.16 -2.32 -3.44
C GLY A 24 3.27 -2.28 -4.96
N ARG A 25 3.29 -3.43 -5.66
CA ARG A 25 3.49 -3.48 -7.13
C ARG A 25 2.27 -3.98 -7.89
N LEU A 26 1.68 -5.10 -7.48
CA LEU A 26 0.51 -5.69 -8.11
C LEU A 26 -0.56 -5.87 -7.03
N GLN A 27 -1.78 -5.41 -7.31
CA GLN A 27 -2.85 -5.51 -6.34
C GLN A 27 -3.74 -6.73 -6.60
N PRO A 28 -4.17 -7.43 -5.54
CA PRO A 28 -5.18 -8.47 -5.66
C PRO A 28 -6.44 -7.94 -6.35
N GLY A 29 -7.07 -8.77 -7.19
CA GLY A 29 -8.28 -8.41 -7.92
C GLY A 29 -8.03 -7.75 -9.29
N CYS A 30 -6.86 -7.17 -9.54
CA CYS A 30 -6.51 -6.60 -10.83
C CYS A 30 -6.20 -7.70 -11.87
N LYS A 31 -7.06 -7.82 -12.89
CA LYS A 31 -7.01 -8.89 -13.90
C LYS A 31 -7.01 -8.34 -15.33
N GLY A 32 -6.58 -9.16 -16.29
CA GLY A 32 -6.57 -8.85 -17.72
C GLY A 32 -5.16 -8.76 -18.30
N HIS A 33 -4.98 -7.97 -19.35
CA HIS A 33 -3.67 -7.74 -19.95
C HIS A 33 -2.81 -6.81 -19.06
N VAL A 34 -1.49 -6.81 -19.30
CA VAL A 34 -0.49 -6.11 -18.46
C VAL A 34 -0.87 -4.65 -18.15
N MET A 35 -1.26 -3.87 -19.16
CA MET A 35 -1.65 -2.46 -18.95
C MET A 35 -2.96 -2.29 -18.16
N ARG A 36 -3.91 -3.22 -18.26
CA ARG A 36 -5.12 -3.19 -17.44
C ARG A 36 -4.79 -3.49 -15.98
N ILE A 37 -3.96 -4.50 -15.74
CA ILE A 37 -3.50 -4.86 -14.39
C ILE A 37 -2.74 -3.70 -13.75
N ALA A 38 -1.83 -3.08 -14.50
CA ALA A 38 -1.05 -1.94 -14.04
C ALA A 38 -1.92 -0.73 -13.67
N ARG A 39 -2.83 -0.32 -14.57
CA ARG A 39 -3.74 0.81 -14.31
C ARG A 39 -4.66 0.56 -13.12
N CYS A 40 -5.24 -0.64 -13.03
CA CYS A 40 -6.02 -1.05 -11.87
C CYS A 40 -5.17 -0.96 -10.59
N SER A 41 -3.98 -1.58 -10.59
CA SER A 41 -3.09 -1.60 -9.42
C SER A 41 -2.67 -0.18 -9.01
N HIS A 42 -2.45 0.71 -9.98
CA HIS A 42 -2.10 2.10 -9.73
C HIS A 42 -3.23 2.85 -9.02
N PHE A 43 -4.47 2.68 -9.50
CA PHE A 43 -5.65 3.35 -8.94
C PHE A 43 -6.07 2.82 -7.56
N MET A 44 -5.71 1.59 -7.21
CA MET A 44 -6.01 1.01 -5.89
C MET A 44 -5.48 1.85 -4.71
N SER A 45 -4.46 2.68 -4.92
CA SER A 45 -3.99 3.65 -3.92
C SER A 45 -5.14 4.55 -3.42
N SER A 46 -5.92 5.13 -4.33
CA SER A 46 -7.10 5.95 -4.03
C SER A 46 -8.19 5.14 -3.33
N CYS A 47 -8.41 3.90 -3.77
CA CYS A 47 -9.45 3.03 -3.25
C CYS A 47 -9.18 2.60 -1.80
N TYR A 48 -7.94 2.24 -1.50
CA TYR A 48 -7.54 1.88 -0.14
C TYR A 48 -7.61 3.08 0.81
N PHE A 49 -7.21 4.26 0.36
CA PHE A 49 -7.35 5.47 1.18
C PHE A 49 -8.81 5.84 1.44
N ALA A 50 -9.66 5.79 0.40
CA ALA A 50 -11.09 5.99 0.56
C ALA A 50 -11.71 4.96 1.52
N ALA A 51 -11.23 3.71 1.49
CA ALA A 51 -11.67 2.67 2.41
C ALA A 51 -11.18 2.88 3.86
N SER A 52 -9.97 3.41 4.07
CA SER A 52 -9.50 3.77 5.42
C SER A 52 -10.33 4.89 6.03
N VAL A 53 -10.75 5.87 5.25
CA VAL A 53 -11.53 7.02 5.74
C VAL A 53 -13.03 6.67 5.85
N ARG A 54 -13.68 6.32 4.72
CA ARG A 54 -15.15 6.18 4.67
C ARG A 54 -15.65 4.89 5.31
N LYS A 55 -14.98 3.77 5.05
CA LYS A 55 -15.38 2.45 5.57
C LYS A 55 -14.72 2.14 6.92
N LYS A 56 -13.92 3.06 7.46
CA LYS A 56 -13.10 2.89 8.68
C LYS A 56 -12.35 1.54 8.70
N ARG A 57 -11.87 1.10 7.54
CA ARG A 57 -11.16 -0.18 7.42
C ARG A 57 -9.83 -0.06 8.13
N ARG A 58 -9.53 -1.05 8.98
CA ARG A 58 -8.31 -1.08 9.76
C ARG A 58 -7.13 -1.58 8.93
N LEU A 59 -6.54 -0.67 8.16
CA LEU A 59 -5.35 -0.91 7.36
C LEU A 59 -4.10 -0.66 8.21
N VAL A 60 -3.67 -1.69 8.93
CA VAL A 60 -2.53 -1.60 9.86
C VAL A 60 -1.22 -1.77 9.08
N GLY A 61 -0.43 -0.72 9.04
CA GLY A 61 0.93 -0.72 8.48
C GLY A 61 1.96 -1.11 9.54
N ILE A 62 2.72 -2.16 9.24
CA ILE A 62 3.89 -2.55 10.03
C ILE A 62 5.17 -1.98 9.42
N PRO A 63 6.10 -1.43 10.20
CA PRO A 63 7.37 -0.93 9.67
C PRO A 63 8.12 -2.02 8.88
N CYS A 64 8.64 -1.66 7.72
CA CYS A 64 9.44 -2.53 6.86
C CYS A 64 10.64 -1.80 6.24
N ASP A 65 11.44 -2.49 5.43
CA ASP A 65 12.61 -1.93 4.75
C ASP A 65 12.24 -0.75 3.84
N SER A 66 13.25 0.04 3.43
CA SER A 66 13.06 1.30 2.69
C SER A 66 12.48 1.16 1.28
N THR A 67 12.11 -0.04 0.85
CA THR A 67 11.49 -0.31 -0.45
C THR A 67 10.32 -1.26 -0.28
N CYS A 68 9.32 -1.18 -1.15
CA CYS A 68 8.23 -2.16 -1.13
C CYS A 68 8.79 -3.59 -1.32
N PRO A 69 8.43 -4.54 -0.44
CA PRO A 69 8.96 -5.89 -0.53
C PRO A 69 8.53 -6.53 -1.84
N LYS A 70 9.48 -7.08 -2.59
CA LYS A 70 9.17 -7.92 -3.74
C LYS A 70 8.41 -9.14 -3.23
N GLU A 71 7.29 -9.47 -3.87
CA GLU A 71 6.42 -10.59 -3.52
C GLU A 71 7.29 -11.81 -3.19
N ARG A 72 7.19 -12.31 -1.93
CA ARG A 72 7.92 -13.43 -1.28
C ARG A 72 9.08 -13.09 -0.33
N GLY A 73 9.45 -11.82 -0.16
CA GLY A 73 10.44 -11.44 0.87
C GLY A 73 9.87 -11.44 2.28
N HIS A 74 10.65 -11.88 3.28
CA HIS A 74 10.38 -11.66 4.70
C HIS A 74 9.98 -10.19 4.89
N TRP A 75 8.78 -9.94 5.39
CA TRP A 75 8.40 -8.62 5.89
C TRP A 75 9.38 -8.33 7.03
N GLY A 76 10.37 -7.48 6.81
CA GLY A 76 11.38 -7.14 7.80
C GLY A 76 10.72 -6.45 8.98
N ILE A 77 10.24 -7.25 9.95
CA ILE A 77 9.57 -6.74 11.13
C ILE A 77 10.62 -6.02 11.95
N ARG A 78 10.63 -4.70 11.82
CA ARG A 78 11.39 -3.82 12.68
C ARG A 78 10.60 -3.62 13.98
N PHE A 79 10.85 -4.50 14.96
CA PHE A 79 10.20 -4.49 16.28
C PHE A 79 10.43 -3.19 17.08
N ASP A 80 11.37 -2.34 16.65
CA ASP A 80 11.69 -1.04 17.27
C ASP A 80 10.69 0.06 16.90
N ARG A 81 9.84 -0.13 15.88
CA ARG A 81 8.93 0.89 15.37
C ARG A 81 7.46 0.52 15.56
N LYS A 82 6.64 1.50 15.94
CA LYS A 82 5.20 1.32 16.17
C LYS A 82 4.45 1.14 14.85
N ALA A 83 3.47 0.24 14.84
CA ALA A 83 2.53 0.12 13.75
C ALA A 83 1.70 1.40 13.59
N VAL A 84 1.37 1.75 12.35
CA VAL A 84 0.61 2.95 12.01
C VAL A 84 -0.59 2.56 11.15
N MET A 85 -1.76 3.11 11.49
CA MET A 85 -2.96 2.94 10.69
C MET A 85 -2.89 3.86 9.48
N LEU A 86 -3.10 3.31 8.27
CA LEU A 86 -3.33 4.15 7.10
C LEU A 86 -4.67 4.87 7.26
N GLY A 87 -4.71 6.16 6.98
CA GLY A 87 -5.91 6.98 7.05
C GLY A 87 -5.60 8.47 7.16
N GLU A 88 -6.61 9.24 7.57
CA GLU A 88 -6.47 10.68 7.85
C GLU A 88 -5.70 10.95 9.16
N ASP A 89 -5.75 10.02 10.11
CA ASP A 89 -5.13 10.16 11.44
C ASP A 89 -3.71 9.57 11.51
N VAL A 90 -2.96 9.54 10.40
CA VAL A 90 -1.55 9.13 10.42
C VAL A 90 -0.79 10.14 11.28
N PRO A 91 -0.07 9.70 12.36
CA PRO A 91 0.63 10.63 13.22
C PRO A 91 1.70 11.42 12.47
N ASP A 92 1.82 12.72 12.78
CA ASP A 92 2.85 13.59 12.17
C ASP A 92 4.29 13.16 12.46
N SER A 93 4.48 12.29 13.46
CA SER A 93 5.77 11.67 13.82
C SER A 93 6.06 10.36 13.07
N ALA A 94 5.11 9.83 12.30
CA ALA A 94 5.29 8.59 11.54
C ALA A 94 6.39 8.78 10.48
N ARG A 95 7.38 7.89 10.46
CA ARG A 95 8.55 8.00 9.57
C ARG A 95 8.96 6.67 8.95
N GLY A 96 9.21 6.70 7.64
CA GLY A 96 9.73 5.59 6.85
C GLY A 96 8.64 4.77 6.15
N MET A 97 8.99 3.52 5.82
CA MET A 97 8.11 2.60 5.09
C MET A 97 7.27 1.75 6.04
N TYR A 98 5.99 1.62 5.70
CA TYR A 98 5.03 0.75 6.36
C TYR A 98 4.42 -0.21 5.35
N CYS A 99 4.36 -1.48 5.71
CA CYS A 99 3.85 -2.54 4.90
C CYS A 99 2.48 -2.97 5.40
N ILE A 100 1.52 -3.07 4.49
CA ILE A 100 0.14 -3.47 4.78
C ILE A 100 -0.17 -4.72 3.96
N SER A 101 -0.69 -5.75 4.62
CA SER A 101 -1.36 -6.86 3.95
C SER A 101 -2.87 -6.66 4.06
N PHE A 102 -3.56 -6.63 2.93
CA PHE A 102 -4.99 -6.39 2.89
C PHE A 102 -5.67 -7.25 1.82
N GLU A 103 -6.46 -8.20 2.30
CA GLU A 103 -7.32 -9.05 1.49
C GLU A 103 -8.64 -8.31 1.22
N HIS A 104 -8.66 -7.46 0.20
CA HIS A 104 -9.90 -6.82 -0.24
C HIS A 104 -10.15 -7.10 -1.70
N ASN A 105 -11.33 -7.66 -1.93
CA ASN A 105 -11.81 -8.17 -3.21
C ASN A 105 -13.08 -7.41 -3.65
N GLU A 106 -13.30 -6.19 -3.15
CA GLU A 106 -14.34 -5.33 -3.72
C GLU A 106 -13.76 -4.57 -4.91
N ASP A 107 -14.50 -4.61 -6.00
CA ASP A 107 -14.19 -3.86 -7.20
C ASP A 107 -14.16 -2.37 -6.85
N CYS A 108 -12.95 -1.80 -6.86
CA CYS A 108 -12.85 -0.37 -6.97
C CYS A 108 -13.42 0.01 -8.35
N PRO A 109 -14.36 0.97 -8.44
CA PRO A 109 -14.93 1.39 -9.71
C PRO A 109 -13.83 2.09 -10.52
N PHE A 110 -13.05 1.27 -11.23
CA PHE A 110 -12.07 1.65 -12.22
C PHE A 110 -12.71 1.40 -13.58
N ASP A 111 -13.44 2.39 -14.06
CA ASP A 111 -13.81 2.47 -15.47
C ASP A 111 -12.72 3.25 -16.23
#